data_AF-A0A199V7S1-F1
#
_entry.id   AF-A0A199V7S1-F1
#
_cell.length_a   1.000
_cell.length_b   1.000
_cell.length_c   1.000
_cell.angle_alpha   90.00
_cell.angle_beta   90.00
_cell.angle_gamma   90.00
#
_symmetry.space_group_name_H-M   'P 1'
#
loop_
_entity.id
_entity.type
_entity.pdbx_description
1 polymer ?
#
loop_
_entity_poly.entity_id
_entity_poly.type
_entity_poly.pdbx_seq_one_letter_code
_entity_poly.pdbx_strand_id
1 'polypeptide(L)'
;MHSFGYRANAVVTLAVTILAVMCSMASLSDNFNVPSPTAEVKVLNINWFQKQAIGNDEVSLTVNISADLSSLFTWNTKQVFVFVAAEYETPQNALN
;
A
#
# COMPACT_ATOMS: atom_id res chain seq x y z
N MET A 1 -32.76 34.31 26.36
CA MET A 1 -31.42 33.84 26.79
C MET A 1 -30.96 32.68 25.92
N HIS A 2 -30.72 32.95 24.63
CA HIS A 2 -30.05 32.03 23.70
C HIS A 2 -29.23 32.93 22.77
N SER A 3 -28.05 33.33 23.22
CA SER A 3 -27.15 34.14 22.39
C SER A 3 -26.69 33.29 21.19
N PHE A 4 -26.45 33.95 20.06
CA PHE A 4 -25.90 33.31 18.86
C PHE A 4 -24.65 32.48 19.18
N GLY A 5 -23.79 32.96 20.08
CA GLY A 5 -22.59 32.24 20.54
C GLY A 5 -22.87 30.90 21.24
N TYR A 6 -23.97 30.78 21.99
CA TYR A 6 -24.32 29.52 22.67
C TYR A 6 -24.74 28.44 21.66
N ARG A 7 -25.47 28.84 20.60
CA ARG A 7 -25.86 27.93 19.52
C ARG A 7 -24.65 27.50 18.70
N ALA A 8 -23.74 28.43 18.40
CA ALA A 8 -22.48 28.11 17.73
C ALA A 8 -21.63 27.13 18.56
N ASN A 9 -21.50 27.36 19.87
CA ASN A 9 -20.76 26.45 20.76
C ASN A 9 -21.35 25.03 20.72
N ALA A 10 -22.67 24.88 20.79
CA ALA A 10 -23.32 23.56 20.72
C ALA A 10 -23.00 22.81 19.41
N VAL A 11 -23.03 23.50 18.26
CA VAL A 11 -22.69 22.90 16.96
C VAL A 11 -21.21 22.51 16.90
N VAL A 12 -20.32 23.38 17.40
CA VAL A 12 -18.87 23.10 17.41
C VAL A 12 -18.54 21.93 18.34
N THR A 13 -19.11 21.89 19.55
CA THR A 13 -18.90 20.75 20.47
C THR A 13 -19.43 19.46 19.87
N LEU A 14 -20.58 19.48 19.19
CA LEU A 14 -21.09 18.30 18.49
C LEU A 14 -20.15 17.85 17.36
N ALA A 15 -19.66 18.78 16.54
CA ALA A 15 -18.74 18.45 15.44
C ALA A 15 -17.42 17.85 15.97
N VAL A 16 -16.84 18.44 17.01
CA VAL A 16 -15.58 17.98 17.61
C VAL A 16 -15.76 16.62 18.30
N THR A 17 -16.89 16.38 18.97
CA THR A 17 -17.17 15.08 19.60
C THR A 17 -17.34 13.97 18.57
N ILE A 18 -18.07 14.21 17.47
CA ILE A 18 -18.19 13.25 16.37
C ILE A 18 -16.81 12.96 15.76
N LEU A 19 -16.00 13.99 15.52
CA LEU A 19 -14.65 13.83 14.99
C LEU A 19 -13.77 13.00 15.94
N ALA A 20 -13.79 13.29 17.24
CA ALA A 20 -13.05 12.55 18.25
C ALA A 20 -13.44 11.07 18.29
N VAL A 21 -14.75 10.78 18.20
CA VAL A 21 -15.26 9.40 18.13
C VAL A 21 -14.75 8.71 16.86
N MET A 22 -14.87 9.31 15.68
CA MET A 22 -14.37 8.73 14.43
C MET A 22 -12.86 8.48 14.47
N CYS A 23 -12.07 9.43 14.99
CA CYS A 23 -10.62 9.26 15.14
C CYS A 23 -10.26 8.12 16.11
N SER A 24 -11.01 7.99 17.22
CA SER A 24 -10.81 6.89 18.17
C SER A 24 -11.13 5.52 17.53
N MET A 25 -12.22 5.44 16.76
CA MET A 25 -12.58 4.21 16.04
C MET A 25 -11.55 3.84 14.97
N ALA A 26 -11.01 4.83 14.23
CA ALA A 26 -9.92 4.62 13.28
C ALA A 26 -8.68 4.05 13.96
N SER A 27 -8.24 4.69 15.05
CA SER A 27 -7.04 4.30 15.80
C SER A 27 -7.16 2.89 16.40
N LEU A 28 -8.35 2.54 16.89
CA LEU A 28 -8.63 1.20 17.41
C LEU A 28 -8.64 0.17 16.27
N SER A 29 -9.33 0.46 15.17
CA SER A 29 -9.40 -0.45 14.01
C SER A 29 -8.01 -0.77 13.47
N ASP A 30 -7.15 0.24 13.34
CA ASP A 30 -5.77 0.07 12.86
C ASP A 30 -4.90 -0.72 13.85
N ASN A 31 -5.14 -0.58 15.16
CA ASN A 31 -4.40 -1.37 16.17
C ASN A 31 -4.80 -2.84 16.18
N PHE A 32 -6.07 -3.16 15.93
CA PHE A 32 -6.56 -4.54 15.93
C PHE A 32 -6.40 -5.24 14.58
N ASN A 33 -6.30 -4.49 13.48
CA ASN A 33 -6.09 -5.04 12.15
C ASN A 33 -4.61 -5.23 11.87
N VAL A 34 -4.08 -6.42 12.16
CA VAL A 34 -2.73 -6.82 11.74
C VAL A 34 -2.82 -7.34 10.29
N PRO A 35 -2.30 -6.61 9.29
CA PRO A 35 -2.40 -7.04 7.91
C PRO A 35 -1.43 -8.20 7.64
N SER A 36 -1.92 -9.23 6.95
CA SER A 36 -1.13 -10.37 6.51
C SER A 36 -1.25 -10.55 5.00
N PRO A 37 -0.65 -9.64 4.19
CA PRO A 37 -0.64 -9.81 2.75
C PRO A 37 0.27 -10.98 2.36
N THR A 38 -0.10 -11.71 1.32
CA THR A 38 0.76 -12.76 0.76
C THR A 38 1.04 -12.43 -0.70
N ALA A 39 2.27 -12.66 -1.14
CA ALA A 39 2.66 -12.47 -2.52
C ALA A 39 3.62 -13.59 -2.91
N GLU A 40 3.34 -14.21 -4.05
CA GLU A 40 4.14 -15.25 -4.65
C GLU A 40 4.43 -14.86 -6.09
N VAL A 41 5.72 -14.83 -6.44
CA VAL A 41 6.18 -14.56 -7.80
C VAL A 41 6.92 -15.79 -8.30
N LYS A 42 6.45 -16.34 -9.42
CA LYS A 42 7.06 -17.49 -10.09
C LYS A 42 7.52 -17.09 -11.48
N VAL A 43 8.77 -17.36 -11.81
CA VAL A 43 9.25 -17.26 -13.19
C VAL A 43 8.79 -18.50 -13.93
N LEU A 44 7.91 -18.33 -14.91
CA LEU A 44 7.40 -19.44 -15.72
C LEU A 44 8.33 -19.74 -16.89
N ASN A 45 8.81 -18.71 -17.57
CA ASN A 45 9.65 -18.87 -18.75
C ASN A 45 10.63 -17.72 -18.91
N ILE A 46 11.80 -18.04 -19.45
CA ILE A 46 12.80 -17.09 -19.91
C ILE A 46 12.78 -17.18 -21.42
N ASN A 47 12.19 -16.19 -22.08
CA ASN A 47 12.02 -16.22 -23.53
C ASN A 47 13.37 -15.99 -24.22
N TRP A 48 14.10 -14.95 -23.79
CA TRP A 48 15.41 -14.62 -24.35
C TRP A 48 16.16 -13.61 -23.50
N PHE A 49 17.48 -13.65 -23.65
CA PHE A 49 18.44 -12.65 -23.21
C PHE A 49 19.19 -12.16 -24.44
N GLN A 50 19.16 -10.85 -24.70
CA GLN A 50 19.88 -10.27 -25.82
C GLN A 50 20.56 -8.97 -25.39
N LYS A 51 21.78 -8.80 -25.87
CA LYS A 51 22.49 -7.53 -25.78
C LYS A 51 22.13 -6.69 -26.99
N GLN A 52 21.45 -5.57 -26.79
CA GLN A 52 21.19 -4.60 -27.86
C GLN A 52 22.52 -4.09 -28.44
N ALA A 53 22.50 -3.77 -29.73
CA ALA A 53 23.65 -3.19 -30.42
C ALA A 53 24.14 -1.86 -29.80
N ILE A 54 23.27 -1.17 -29.06
CA ILE A 54 23.55 0.10 -28.36
C ILE A 54 24.16 -0.16 -26.95
N GLY A 55 24.33 -1.42 -26.56
CA GLY A 55 25.03 -1.81 -25.32
C GLY A 55 24.13 -2.10 -24.12
N ASN A 56 22.81 -1.99 -24.27
CA ASN A 56 21.85 -2.33 -23.22
C ASN A 56 21.56 -3.83 -23.23
N ASP A 57 21.53 -4.47 -22.06
CA ASP A 57 21.06 -5.85 -21.94
C ASP A 57 19.54 -5.86 -21.76
N GLU A 58 18.86 -6.67 -22.56
CA GLU A 58 17.42 -6.85 -22.54
C GLU A 58 17.07 -8.31 -22.26
N VAL A 59 16.12 -8.51 -21.36
CA VAL A 59 15.59 -9.82 -21.01
C VAL A 59 14.08 -9.83 -21.15
N SER A 60 13.56 -10.87 -21.81
CA SER A 60 12.14 -11.16 -21.82
C SER A 60 11.85 -12.35 -20.91
N LEU A 61 11.11 -12.09 -19.83
CA LEU A 61 10.68 -13.07 -18.84
C LEU A 61 9.15 -13.13 -18.81
N THR A 62 8.62 -14.34 -18.70
CA THR A 62 7.20 -14.56 -18.37
C THR A 62 7.11 -14.93 -16.90
N VAL A 63 6.49 -14.06 -16.11
CA VAL A 63 6.29 -14.23 -14.68
C VAL A 63 4.81 -14.45 -14.36
N ASN A 64 4.53 -15.30 -13.38
CA ASN A 64 3.23 -15.45 -12.76
C ASN A 64 3.29 -14.80 -11.38
N ILE A 65 2.46 -13.79 -11.18
CA ILE A 65 2.37 -13.03 -9.93
C ILE A 65 1.00 -13.35 -9.34
N SER A 66 1.02 -13.96 -8.16
CA SER A 66 -0.17 -14.18 -7.34
C SER A 66 0.00 -13.39 -6.05
N ALA A 67 -0.94 -12.51 -5.73
CA ALA A 67 -0.91 -11.75 -4.50
C ALA A 67 -2.30 -11.67 -3.87
N ASP A 68 -2.39 -11.99 -2.59
CA ASP A 68 -3.57 -11.72 -1.77
C ASP A 68 -3.31 -10.48 -0.91
N LEU A 69 -4.00 -9.41 -1.29
CA LEU A 69 -3.93 -8.10 -0.65
C LEU A 69 -5.21 -7.76 0.11
N SER A 70 -6.15 -8.72 0.23
CA SER A 70 -7.46 -8.49 0.84
C SER A 70 -7.35 -7.94 2.27
N SER A 71 -6.36 -8.40 3.03
CA SER A 71 -6.08 -7.95 4.40
C SER A 71 -5.63 -6.49 4.52
N LEU A 72 -5.20 -5.87 3.42
CA LEU A 72 -4.81 -4.45 3.38
C LEU A 72 -6.01 -3.52 3.17
N PHE A 73 -7.15 -4.04 2.70
CA PHE A 73 -8.35 -3.24 2.45
C PHE A 73 -9.22 -3.13 3.70
N THR A 74 -8.96 -2.07 4.47
CA THR A 74 -9.82 -1.66 5.60
C THR A 74 -10.66 -0.46 5.22
N TRP A 75 -11.59 -0.08 6.09
CA TRP A 75 -12.39 1.14 5.92
C TRP A 75 -11.56 2.43 5.96
N ASN A 76 -10.36 2.40 6.55
CA ASN A 76 -9.44 3.54 6.63
C ASN A 76 -8.40 3.56 5.50
N THR A 77 -8.24 2.45 4.76
CA THR A 77 -7.25 2.34 3.68
C THR A 77 -7.64 3.23 2.49
N LYS A 78 -6.79 4.21 2.15
CA LYS A 78 -7.05 5.13 1.02
C LYS A 78 -6.52 4.61 -0.31
N GLN A 79 -5.32 4.05 -0.33
CA GLN A 79 -4.66 3.56 -1.54
C GLN A 79 -3.61 2.51 -1.18
N VAL A 80 -3.46 1.49 -2.03
CA VAL A 80 -2.41 0.47 -1.94
C VAL A 80 -1.54 0.58 -3.19
N PHE A 81 -0.22 0.66 -3.01
CA PHE A 81 0.76 0.66 -4.08
C PHE A 81 1.53 -0.65 -4.08
N VAL A 82 1.61 -1.30 -5.24
CA VAL A 82 2.30 -2.57 -5.41
C VAL A 82 3.34 -2.38 -6.52
N PHE A 83 4.57 -2.80 -6.26
CA PHE A 83 5.66 -2.79 -7.22
C PHE A 83 6.35 -4.15 -7.23
N VAL A 84 6.91 -4.49 -8.40
CA VAL A 84 7.73 -5.68 -8.58
C VAL A 84 9.12 -5.20 -8.97
N ALA A 85 10.10 -5.55 -8.16
CA ALA A 85 11.50 -5.28 -8.45
C ALA A 85 12.18 -6.59 -8.84
N ALA A 86 12.99 -6.54 -9.91
CA ALA A 86 13.85 -7.64 -10.31
C ALA A 86 15.29 -7.20 -10.07
N GLU A 87 15.98 -7.92 -9.20
CA GLU A 87 17.38 -7.67 -8.87
C GLU A 87 18.22 -8.88 -9.30
N TYR A 88 19.41 -8.62 -9.82
CA TYR A 88 20.34 -9.66 -10.26
C TYR A 88 21.74 -9.38 -9.71
N GLU A 89 22.37 -10.41 -9.16
CA GLU A 89 23.74 -10.34 -8.66
C GLU A 89 24.72 -10.60 -9.81
N THR A 90 25.80 -9.82 -9.86
CA THR A 90 26.94 -10.09 -10.74
C THR A 90 28.24 -10.03 -9.94
N PRO A 91 29.35 -10.63 -10.42
CA PRO A 91 30.64 -10.52 -9.73
C PRO A 91 31.10 -9.06 -9.53
N GLN A 92 30.59 -8.12 -10.32
CA GLN A 92 30.90 -6.69 -10.28
C GLN A 92 29.86 -5.86 -9.50
N ASN A 93 28.69 -6.41 -9.19
CA ASN A 93 27.64 -5.74 -8.42
C ASN A 93 26.96 -6.74 -7.46
N ALA A 94 27.18 -6.54 -6.17
CA ALA A 94 26.45 -7.23 -5.11
C ALA A 94 25.02 -6.70 -5.01
N LEU A 95 24.10 -7.57 -4.60
CA LEU A 95 22.72 -7.19 -4.27
C LEU A 95 22.72 -6.29 -3.01
N ASN A 96 21.72 -5.40 -2.93
CA ASN A 96 21.53 -4.43 -1.85
C ASN A 96 20.73 -5.00 -0.68
#